data_AF-A0A5E7YCY2-F1
#
_entry.id   AF-A0A5E7YCY2-F1
#
_cell.length_a   1.000
_cell.length_b   1.000
_cell.length_c   1.000
_cell.angle_alpha   90.00
_cell.angle_beta   90.00
_cell.angle_gamma   90.00
#
_symmetry.space_group_name_H-M   'P 1'
#
loop_
_entity.id
_entity.type
_entity.pdbx_description
1 polymer ?
#
loop_
_entity_poly.entity_id
_entity_poly.type
_entity_poly.pdbx_seq_one_letter_code
_entity_poly.pdbx_strand_id
1 'polypeptide(L)' 'MRLISSGIATANRQASHPIELPTNDMMDQKLDYIHQNPVKEGFCWEPQEYKYSSAIDYAGGKGLLPILFI' A
#
# COMPACT_ATOMS: atom_id res chain seq x y z
N MET A 1 -35.36 -16.88 -26.37
CA MET A 1 -35.01 -15.46 -26.21
C MET A 1 -35.12 -15.08 -24.73
N ARG A 2 -34.02 -15.16 -23.97
CA ARG A 2 -33.86 -14.53 -22.65
C ARG A 2 -32.50 -13.86 -22.68
N LEU A 3 -32.51 -12.53 -22.57
CA LEU A 3 -31.30 -11.71 -22.61
C LEU A 3 -30.54 -11.91 -21.30
N ILE A 4 -29.30 -12.39 -21.40
CA ILE A 4 -28.31 -12.33 -20.32
C ILE A 4 -27.77 -10.90 -20.29
N SER A 5 -28.08 -10.14 -19.23
CA SER A 5 -27.45 -8.85 -19.00
C SER A 5 -26.00 -9.09 -18.58
N SER A 6 -25.09 -9.08 -19.55
CA SER A 6 -23.66 -9.04 -19.32
C SER A 6 -23.26 -7.68 -18.76
N GLY A 7 -23.51 -7.46 -17.48
CA GLY A 7 -22.98 -6.34 -16.72
C GLY A 7 -21.69 -6.76 -16.01
N ILE A 8 -20.59 -6.90 -16.74
CA ILE A 8 -19.26 -6.97 -16.12
C ILE A 8 -18.80 -5.53 -15.87
N ALA A 9 -19.50 -4.83 -14.98
CA ALA A 9 -18.97 -3.62 -14.39
C ALA A 9 -18.03 -4.08 -13.26
N THR A 10 -16.75 -4.25 -13.59
CA THR A 10 -15.68 -4.47 -12.61
C THR A 10 -15.60 -3.23 -11.73
N ALA A 11 -16.38 -3.23 -10.65
CA ALA A 11 -16.47 -2.12 -9.72
C ALA A 11 -15.13 -1.96 -9.01
N ASN A 12 -14.42 -0.88 -9.34
CA ASN A 12 -13.30 -0.43 -8.53
C ASN A 12 -13.83 -0.01 -7.15
N ARG A 13 -13.73 -0.90 -6.16
CA ARG A 13 -14.14 -0.64 -4.78
C ARG A 13 -12.99 0.03 -4.02
N GLN A 14 -12.80 1.34 -4.22
CA GLN A 14 -12.01 2.17 -3.31
C GLN A 14 -12.94 3.07 -2.48
N ALA A 15 -13.47 2.53 -1.39
CA ALA A 15 -13.92 3.38 -0.30
C ALA A 15 -12.68 3.69 0.55
N SER A 16 -12.20 4.93 0.52
CA SER A 16 -11.15 5.36 1.44
C SER A 16 -11.73 5.47 2.84
N HIS A 17 -10.98 5.02 3.84
CA HIS A 17 -11.35 5.12 5.25
C HIS A 17 -10.25 5.88 6.00
N PRO A 18 -10.28 7.23 5.97
CA PRO A 18 -9.27 8.03 6.66
C PRO A 18 -9.42 7.86 8.17
N ILE A 19 -8.29 7.70 8.85
CA ILE A 19 -8.20 7.62 10.30
C ILE A 19 -7.09 8.58 10.71
N GLU A 20 -7.36 9.42 11.70
CA GLU A 20 -6.34 10.30 12.28
C GLU A 20 -5.33 9.50 13.10
N LEU A 21 -4.05 9.85 12.96
CA LEU A 21 -2.93 9.26 13.70
C LEU A 21 -2.35 10.32 14.64
N PRO A 22 -2.77 10.36 15.92
CA PRO A 22 -2.40 11.43 16.85
C PRO A 22 -0.98 11.33 17.42
N THR A 23 -0.30 10.19 17.23
CA THR A 23 1.04 9.95 17.80
C THR A 23 1.98 9.34 16.78
N ASN A 24 3.28 9.57 16.98
CA ASN A 24 4.32 8.98 16.14
C ASN A 24 4.30 7.44 16.21
N ASP A 25 4.08 6.87 17.39
CA ASP A 25 3.95 5.41 17.55
C ASP A 25 2.85 4.82 16.65
N MET A 26 1.73 5.54 16.49
CA MET A 26 0.65 5.11 15.59
C MET A 26 1.05 5.26 14.12
N MET A 27 1.78 6.32 13.76
CA MET A 27 2.36 6.46 12.42
C MET A 27 3.31 5.31 12.10
N ASP A 28 4.25 5.02 12.99
CA ASP A 28 5.24 3.95 12.82
C ASP A 28 4.55 2.59 12.67
N GLN A 29 3.56 2.30 13.51
CA GLN A 29 2.78 1.06 13.40
C GLN A 29 2.10 0.91 12.03
N LYS A 30 1.53 1.99 11.47
CA LYS A 30 0.86 1.93 10.16
C LYS A 30 1.87 1.87 9.02
N LEU A 31 2.99 2.56 9.15
CA LEU A 31 4.09 2.51 8.19
C LEU A 31 4.62 1.06 8.08
N ASP A 32 4.91 0.42 9.21
CA ASP A 32 5.33 -0.97 9.29
C ASP A 32 4.29 -1.90 8.66
N TYR A 33 3.01 -1.70 8.98
CA TYR A 33 1.92 -2.50 8.40
C TYR A 33 1.90 -2.41 6.87
N ILE A 34 2.01 -1.21 6.31
CA ILE A 34 1.99 -0.97 4.87
C ILE A 34 3.21 -1.59 4.19
N HIS A 35 4.41 -1.40 4.76
CA HIS A 35 5.65 -1.95 4.21
C HIS A 35 5.71 -3.48 4.29
N GLN A 36 5.10 -4.10 5.30
CA GLN A 36 5.02 -5.55 5.44
C GLN A 36 3.94 -6.20 4.57
N ASN A 37 2.99 -5.42 4.02
CA ASN A 37 1.89 -5.98 3.23
C ASN A 37 2.38 -6.80 2.00
N PRO A 38 3.33 -6.31 1.18
CA PRO A 38 3.89 -7.10 0.08
C PRO A 38 4.53 -8.42 0.50
N VAL A 39 5.16 -8.46 1.69
CA VAL A 39 5.78 -9.67 2.23
C VAL A 39 4.71 -10.68 2.66
N LYS A 40 3.69 -10.21 3.40
CA LYS A 40 2.57 -11.06 3.86
C LYS A 40 1.76 -11.66 2.70
N GLU A 41 1.65 -10.93 1.60
CA GLU A 41 1.00 -11.40 0.37
C GLU A 41 1.91 -12.27 -0.51
N GLY A 42 3.19 -12.44 -0.14
CA GLY A 42 4.14 -13.29 -0.85
C GLY A 42 4.70 -12.69 -2.15
N PHE A 43 4.62 -11.37 -2.33
CA PHE A 43 5.18 -10.69 -3.51
C PHE A 43 6.71 -10.52 -3.44
N CYS A 44 7.28 -10.44 -2.23
CA CYS A 44 8.72 -10.32 -2.00
C CYS A 44 9.09 -10.94 -0.64
N TRP A 45 10.39 -11.13 -0.41
CA TRP A 45 10.90 -11.71 0.85
C TRP A 45 11.11 -10.64 1.91
N GLU A 46 11.53 -9.45 1.49
CA GLU A 46 11.76 -8.30 2.37
C GLU A 46 10.99 -7.05 1.90
N PRO A 47 10.53 -6.17 2.80
CA PRO A 47 9.77 -4.97 2.44
C PRO A 47 10.43 -4.08 1.39
N GLN A 48 11.74 -3.83 1.55
CA GLN A 48 12.55 -2.98 0.66
C GLN A 48 12.69 -3.51 -0.77
N GLU A 49 12.42 -4.80 -1.01
CA GLU A 49 12.48 -5.39 -2.35
C GLU A 49 11.26 -5.03 -3.20
N TYR A 50 10.16 -4.58 -2.57
CA TYR A 50 8.95 -4.23 -3.30
C TYR A 50 9.10 -2.87 -3.98
N LYS A 51 9.43 -2.91 -5.27
CA LYS A 51 9.71 -1.75 -6.14
C LYS A 51 8.68 -0.60 -6.08
N TYR A 52 7.42 -0.91 -5.81
CA TYR A 52 6.32 0.06 -5.80
C TYR A 52 5.93 0.50 -4.38
N SER A 53 6.84 0.39 -3.42
CA SER A 53 6.72 0.90 -2.05
C SER A 53 7.89 1.83 -1.71
N SER A 54 7.68 2.71 -0.73
CA SER A 54 8.73 3.55 -0.13
C SER A 54 9.58 2.81 0.90
N ALA A 55 9.33 1.52 1.17
CA ALA A 55 10.06 0.74 2.18
C ALA A 55 11.59 0.83 2.02
N ILE A 56 12.10 0.87 0.79
CA ILE A 56 13.53 1.00 0.52
C ILE A 56 14.13 2.34 1.01
N ASP A 57 13.37 3.44 0.98
CA ASP A 57 13.82 4.73 1.48
C ASP A 57 14.03 4.69 3.00
N TYR A 58 13.16 3.96 3.73
CA TYR A 58 13.28 3.76 5.17
C TYR A 58 14.36 2.74 5.54
N ALA A 59 14.78 1.89 4.60
CA ALA A 59 15.91 0.98 4.75
C ALA A 59 17.27 1.62 4.38
N GLY A 60 17.31 2.93 4.11
CA GLY A 60 18.54 3.66 3.73
C GLY A 60 18.94 3.50 2.27
N GLY A 61 18.09 2.89 1.45
CA GLY A 61 18.25 2.87 -0.01
C GLY A 61 17.61 4.09 -0.68
N LYS A 62 17.43 4.01 -2.00
CA LYS A 62 16.79 5.06 -2.79
C LYS A 62 15.58 4.51 -3.52
N GLY A 63 14.40 4.99 -3.16
CA GLY A 63 13.15 4.65 -3.79
C GLY A 63 12.99 5.24 -5.18
N LEU A 64 11.91 4.83 -5.84
CA LEU A 64 11.57 5.25 -7.20
C LEU A 64 11.26 6.76 -7.27
N LEU A 65 10.69 7.31 -6.19
CA LEU A 65 10.29 8.71 -6.06
C LEU A 65 10.91 9.31 -4.80
N PRO A 66 11.32 10.58 -4.81
CA PRO A 66 11.86 11.23 -3.63
C PRO A 66 10.76 11.44 -2.57
N ILE A 67 11.11 11.22 -1.30
CA ILE A 67 10.27 11.58 -0.16
C ILE A 67 10.46 13.07 0.14
N LEU A 68 9.35 13.78 0.28
CA LEU A 68 9.30 15.19 0.67
C LEU A 68 8.68 15.28 2.07
N PHE A 69 9.40 15.91 3.00
CA PHE A 69 8.85 16.26 4.31
C PHE A 69 8.26 17.66 4.22
N ILE A 70 7.02 17.80 4.71
CA ILE A 70 6.24 19.05 4.70
C ILE A 70 5.97 19.54 6.11
#